data_AF-A0AAE8H9N9-F1
#
_entry.id   AF-A0AAE8H9N9-F1
#
_cell.length_a   1.000
_cell.length_b   1.000
_cell.length_c   1.000
_cell.angle_alpha   90.00
_cell.angle_beta   90.00
_cell.angle_gamma   90.00
#
_symmetry.space_group_name_H-M   'P 1'
#
loop_
_entity.id
_entity.type
_entity.pdbx_description
1 polymer ?
#
loop_
_entity_poly.entity_id
_entity_poly.type
_entity_poly.pdbx_seq_one_letter_code
_entity_poly.pdbx_strand_id
1 'polypeptide(L)'
;MTLSCVPPVAASLIATLDTVLHIAPVSRRWRADAPGNVVFLPPTLTKQTLLLQIALLRPSALIIADQVIDAEIIERWRSAHPFGDLCLIRRGTSLDKVRLDLCEANDIRVINTPGVNAPHVAAYMVRWLTLGEGALPSEVGVVGYGNVGKALVRLLLERDPHVRIKVLGEYQSQETTDSRVTFAVDRFEALTGAHAVALCPTRNDETTPRIDGALIECLHPHARLVCVVEPDVFSDDAVQALAVAEHLQLVLGCGSVTLGEFRSRAQLLGCSLDTWRRPVTFTIQATSSDACHGDLDHAVCVQQSLMAVRGLLKRTLAKSFTIPTVQTDAAAPCVSIVGRGINSLFQAVMFRLANYQVTVYGTERHSDDARLKHVNTWPMSTTQPTAEPEFDHRLPVECHRAGLELFEKLLADNPSLARFAHGQATTALWNELEALLGASGVRFLPQSLSPAQTAALSRRHCVVSVLEGDDLEELSIVYRCAHNRIVAGGTYAAGTTQGLLWASLVQEIIQAKAPMVLAMNAQ
;
A
#
# COMPACT_ATOMS: atom_id res chain seq x y z
N MET A 1 -3.97 16.30 15.33
CA MET A 1 -2.86 15.32 15.20
C MET A 1 -2.80 14.89 13.74
N THR A 2 -1.66 15.01 13.08
CA THR A 2 -1.49 14.60 11.68
C THR A 2 -1.33 13.07 11.63
N LEU A 3 -2.43 12.36 11.37
CA LEU A 3 -2.46 10.89 11.21
C LEU A 3 -1.33 10.42 10.30
N SER A 4 -0.53 9.46 10.76
CA SER A 4 0.26 8.53 9.93
C SER A 4 -0.20 8.43 8.46
N CYS A 5 0.49 8.90 7.41
CA CYS A 5 0.10 8.42 6.06
C CYS A 5 0.45 6.92 5.91
N VAL A 6 1.44 6.48 6.67
CA VAL A 6 1.86 5.09 6.81
C VAL A 6 1.77 4.71 8.28
N PRO A 7 0.98 3.69 8.65
CA PRO A 7 0.91 3.22 10.04
C PRO A 7 2.31 2.84 10.52
N PRO A 8 2.68 3.11 11.80
CA PRO A 8 3.98 2.68 12.35
C PRO A 8 4.28 1.19 12.15
N VAL A 9 3.21 0.39 12.07
CA VAL A 9 3.20 -1.03 11.74
C VAL A 9 3.81 -1.32 10.37
N ALA A 10 3.35 -0.62 9.34
CA ALA A 10 3.77 -0.81 7.97
C ALA A 10 5.26 -0.47 7.82
N ALA A 11 5.73 0.61 8.45
CA ALA A 11 7.16 0.94 8.47
C ALA A 11 8.01 -0.16 9.13
N SER A 12 7.54 -0.76 10.22
CA SER A 12 8.23 -1.85 10.92
C SER A 12 8.27 -3.15 10.10
N LEU A 13 7.19 -3.47 9.38
CA LEU A 13 7.15 -4.59 8.45
C LEU A 13 8.08 -4.35 7.24
N ILE A 14 8.02 -3.17 6.64
CA ILE A 14 8.90 -2.83 5.50
C ILE A 14 10.37 -2.91 5.89
N ALA A 15 10.72 -2.59 7.15
CA ALA A 15 12.08 -2.68 7.65
C ALA A 15 12.65 -4.12 7.71
N THR A 16 11.83 -5.17 7.57
CA THR A 16 12.30 -6.57 7.49
C THR A 16 12.49 -7.07 6.05
N LEU A 17 12.18 -6.24 5.06
CA LEU A 17 12.57 -6.50 3.68
C LEU A 17 14.07 -6.23 3.51
N ASP A 18 14.66 -6.87 2.50
CA ASP A 18 15.97 -6.45 2.00
C ASP A 18 15.88 -5.05 1.34
N THR A 19 16.88 -4.69 0.54
CA THR A 19 16.91 -3.37 -0.09
C THR A 19 15.69 -3.11 -0.96
N VAL A 20 15.03 -1.97 -0.73
CA VAL A 20 13.95 -1.47 -1.57
C VAL A 20 14.47 -0.29 -2.38
N LEU A 21 14.41 -0.36 -3.69
CA LEU A 21 14.69 0.79 -4.56
C LEU A 21 13.39 1.52 -4.90
N HIS A 22 13.31 2.81 -4.61
CA HIS A 22 12.14 3.63 -4.91
C HIS A 22 12.50 4.79 -5.85
N ILE A 23 12.00 4.73 -7.09
CA ILE A 23 12.37 5.64 -8.19
C ILE A 23 11.15 6.43 -8.70
N ALA A 24 10.18 6.64 -7.82
CA ALA A 24 8.96 7.40 -8.11
C ALA A 24 8.94 8.69 -7.27
N PRO A 25 8.20 9.73 -7.70
CA PRO A 25 7.88 10.86 -6.83
C PRO A 25 7.15 10.38 -5.57
N VAL A 26 7.50 10.93 -4.41
CA VAL A 26 6.91 10.54 -3.11
C VAL A 26 6.48 11.77 -2.33
N SER A 27 5.58 11.58 -1.38
CA SER A 27 5.20 12.63 -0.44
C SER A 27 6.41 13.02 0.42
N ARG A 28 6.43 14.28 0.88
CA ARG A 28 7.47 14.75 1.79
C ARG A 28 7.52 13.92 3.08
N ARG A 29 6.35 13.45 3.51
CA ARG A 29 6.18 12.67 4.73
C ARG A 29 6.77 11.27 4.60
N TRP A 30 6.42 10.51 3.55
CA TRP A 30 6.97 9.17 3.37
C TRP A 30 8.50 9.20 3.29
N ARG A 31 9.06 10.20 2.62
CA ARG A 31 10.51 10.39 2.55
C ARG A 31 11.16 10.57 3.93
N ALA A 32 10.47 11.16 4.90
CA ALA A 32 10.97 11.36 6.26
C ALA A 32 10.78 10.11 7.15
N ASP A 33 9.69 9.37 6.95
CA ASP A 33 9.26 8.28 7.83
C ASP A 33 9.71 6.89 7.34
N ALA A 34 10.22 6.76 6.10
CA ALA A 34 10.60 5.48 5.52
C ALA A 34 11.76 4.79 6.28
N PRO A 35 11.73 3.45 6.40
CA PRO A 35 12.81 2.71 7.05
C PRO A 35 14.11 2.77 6.22
N GLY A 36 15.24 2.59 6.91
CA GLY A 36 16.57 2.80 6.32
C GLY A 36 16.97 1.86 5.18
N ASN A 37 16.21 0.78 4.95
CA ASN A 37 16.39 -0.12 3.80
C ASN A 37 15.72 0.39 2.51
N VAL A 38 14.97 1.50 2.57
CA VAL A 38 14.37 2.15 1.40
C VAL A 38 15.32 3.21 0.84
N VAL A 39 15.81 2.98 -0.38
CA VAL A 39 16.70 3.89 -1.09
C VAL A 39 15.89 4.66 -2.13
N PHE A 40 15.76 5.97 -1.89
CA PHE A 40 15.09 6.87 -2.83
C PHE A 40 16.05 7.35 -3.91
N LEU A 41 15.64 7.15 -5.17
CA LEU A 41 16.36 7.62 -6.35
C LEU A 41 15.50 8.65 -7.10
N PRO A 42 16.12 9.65 -7.77
CA PRO A 42 15.37 10.60 -8.57
C PRO A 42 14.58 9.90 -9.69
N PRO A 43 13.33 10.28 -9.96
CA PRO A 43 12.54 9.70 -11.05
C PRO A 43 13.12 10.02 -12.44
N THR A 44 13.96 11.04 -12.54
CA THR A 44 14.68 11.50 -13.74
C THR A 44 16.03 10.79 -13.95
N LEU A 45 16.34 9.78 -13.14
CA LEU A 45 17.59 9.05 -13.20
C LEU A 45 17.75 8.30 -14.54
N THR A 46 18.95 8.32 -15.10
CA THR A 46 19.22 7.69 -16.40
C THR A 46 19.19 6.17 -16.29
N LYS A 47 18.82 5.48 -17.38
CA LYS A 47 18.81 4.02 -17.45
C LYS A 47 20.15 3.40 -17.03
N GLN A 48 21.26 3.97 -17.48
CA GLN A 48 22.60 3.50 -17.10
C GLN A 48 22.85 3.57 -15.59
N THR A 49 22.43 4.66 -14.95
CA THR A 49 22.57 4.79 -13.50
C THR A 49 21.66 3.78 -12.79
N LEU A 50 20.46 3.51 -13.33
CA LEU A 50 19.54 2.53 -12.76
C LEU A 50 20.16 1.12 -12.78
N LEU A 51 20.74 0.72 -13.91
CA LEU A 51 21.44 -0.55 -14.07
C LEU A 51 22.60 -0.73 -13.07
N LEU A 52 23.32 0.36 -12.77
CA LEU A 52 24.38 0.37 -11.76
C LEU A 52 23.80 0.19 -10.35
N GLN A 53 22.76 0.94 -10.00
CA GLN A 53 22.12 0.85 -8.68
C GLN A 53 21.53 -0.54 -8.43
N ILE A 54 20.85 -1.12 -9.43
CA ILE A 54 20.30 -2.49 -9.37
C ILE A 54 21.41 -3.50 -9.09
N ALA A 55 22.55 -3.40 -9.77
CA ALA A 55 23.65 -4.34 -9.61
C ALA A 55 24.32 -4.27 -8.23
N LEU A 56 24.44 -3.06 -7.69
CA LEU A 56 25.07 -2.79 -6.40
C LEU A 56 24.15 -3.17 -5.23
N LEU A 57 22.89 -2.76 -5.31
CA LEU A 57 21.95 -2.81 -4.20
C LEU A 57 21.10 -4.07 -4.16
N ARG A 58 21.01 -4.79 -5.29
CA ARG A 58 20.32 -6.09 -5.44
C ARG A 58 18.95 -6.08 -4.77
N PRO A 59 18.04 -5.18 -5.19
CA PRO A 59 16.78 -4.99 -4.50
C PRO A 59 15.90 -6.24 -4.54
N SER A 60 15.15 -6.45 -3.45
CA SER A 60 14.02 -7.39 -3.39
C SER A 60 12.69 -6.72 -3.76
N ALA A 61 12.65 -5.38 -3.77
CA ALA A 61 11.54 -4.60 -4.30
C ALA A 61 12.02 -3.39 -5.11
N LEU A 62 11.38 -3.15 -6.24
CA LEU A 62 11.62 -2.00 -7.11
C LEU A 62 10.30 -1.26 -7.31
N ILE A 63 10.20 -0.02 -6.78
CA ILE A 63 9.01 0.83 -6.89
C ILE A 63 9.24 1.84 -8.00
N ILE A 64 8.36 1.84 -8.99
CA ILE A 64 8.48 2.65 -10.21
C ILE A 64 7.25 3.53 -10.42
N ALA A 65 7.48 4.68 -11.05
CA ALA A 65 6.44 5.48 -11.67
C ALA A 65 6.43 5.17 -13.17
N ASP A 66 6.91 6.10 -13.99
CA ASP A 66 6.80 6.04 -15.45
C ASP A 66 8.07 5.48 -16.13
N GLN A 67 8.94 4.85 -15.34
CA GLN A 67 10.17 4.25 -15.86
C GLN A 67 9.88 3.02 -16.72
N VAL A 68 10.65 2.88 -17.81
CA VAL A 68 10.62 1.70 -18.67
C VAL A 68 11.41 0.57 -18.02
N ILE A 69 10.76 -0.58 -17.85
CA ILE A 69 11.35 -1.83 -17.38
C ILE A 69 11.37 -2.81 -18.54
N ASP A 70 12.48 -2.77 -19.27
CA ASP A 70 12.73 -3.60 -20.44
C ASP A 70 13.69 -4.77 -20.11
N ALA A 71 14.04 -5.54 -21.14
CA ALA A 71 14.90 -6.71 -21.03
C ALA A 71 16.22 -6.41 -20.31
N GLU A 72 16.86 -5.28 -20.60
CA GLU A 72 18.17 -4.93 -20.03
C GLU A 72 18.08 -4.73 -18.51
N ILE A 73 17.02 -4.09 -18.02
CA ILE A 73 16.78 -3.91 -16.58
C ILE A 73 16.57 -5.27 -15.89
N ILE A 74 15.74 -6.12 -16.50
CA ILE A 74 15.37 -7.43 -15.95
C ILE A 74 16.58 -8.36 -15.91
N GLU A 75 17.31 -8.47 -17.03
CA GLU A 75 18.53 -9.27 -17.16
C GLU A 75 19.62 -8.80 -16.19
N ARG A 76 19.77 -7.48 -16.03
CA ARG A 76 20.75 -6.91 -15.10
C ARG A 76 20.43 -7.28 -13.66
N TRP A 77 19.15 -7.19 -13.27
CA TRP A 77 18.74 -7.61 -11.93
C TRP A 77 18.96 -9.10 -11.71
N ARG A 78 18.48 -9.97 -12.62
CA ARG A 78 18.62 -11.43 -12.48
C ARG A 78 20.08 -11.86 -12.47
N SER A 79 20.94 -11.22 -13.27
CA SER A 79 22.40 -11.48 -13.25
C SER A 79 23.04 -11.08 -11.91
N ALA A 80 22.62 -9.96 -11.33
CA ALA A 80 23.13 -9.50 -10.04
C ALA A 80 22.55 -10.28 -8.85
N HIS A 81 21.37 -10.89 -9.03
CA HIS A 81 20.64 -11.61 -7.99
C HIS A 81 20.00 -12.93 -8.50
N PRO A 82 20.81 -13.95 -8.88
CA PRO A 82 20.34 -15.13 -9.62
C PRO A 82 19.24 -15.93 -8.93
N PHE A 83 19.29 -16.03 -7.60
CA PHE A 83 18.33 -16.80 -6.79
C PHE A 83 17.40 -15.91 -5.96
N GLY A 84 17.41 -14.60 -6.25
CA GLY A 84 16.59 -13.64 -5.53
C GLY A 84 15.17 -13.60 -6.04
N ASP A 85 14.30 -13.12 -5.16
CA ASP A 85 12.93 -12.71 -5.49
C ASP A 85 12.91 -11.20 -5.73
N LEU A 86 12.19 -10.75 -6.75
CA LEU A 86 11.90 -9.33 -6.96
C LEU A 86 10.40 -9.11 -7.07
N CYS A 87 9.92 -8.11 -6.35
CA CYS A 87 8.63 -7.51 -6.60
C CYS A 87 8.79 -6.14 -7.24
N LEU A 88 8.27 -5.98 -8.44
CA LEU A 88 8.13 -4.71 -9.12
C LEU A 88 6.78 -4.09 -8.76
N ILE A 89 6.78 -2.91 -8.16
CA ILE A 89 5.57 -2.19 -7.74
C ILE A 89 5.43 -0.93 -8.59
N ARG A 90 4.44 -0.91 -9.46
CA ARG A 90 4.03 0.25 -10.24
C ARG A 90 3.14 1.17 -9.40
N ARG A 91 3.63 2.37 -9.13
CA ARG A 91 2.94 3.45 -8.42
C ARG A 91 1.99 4.22 -9.36
N GLY A 92 0.91 3.55 -9.75
CA GLY A 92 -0.06 3.99 -10.75
C GLY A 92 -0.76 2.79 -11.38
N THR A 93 -1.55 3.03 -12.44
CA THR A 93 -2.38 1.98 -13.06
C THR A 93 -1.68 1.26 -14.21
N SER A 94 -1.13 2.00 -15.19
CA SER A 94 -0.62 1.40 -16.43
C SER A 94 0.67 0.60 -16.22
N LEU A 95 0.73 -0.56 -16.87
CA LEU A 95 1.88 -1.48 -16.91
C LEU A 95 2.53 -1.56 -18.31
N ASP A 96 2.12 -0.73 -19.25
CA ASP A 96 2.58 -0.72 -20.64
C ASP A 96 4.10 -0.55 -20.81
N LYS A 97 4.74 0.16 -19.88
CA LYS A 97 6.19 0.36 -19.86
C LYS A 97 6.96 -0.77 -19.18
N VAL A 98 6.27 -1.85 -18.79
CA VAL A 98 6.85 -3.03 -18.14
C VAL A 98 6.72 -4.22 -19.09
N ARG A 99 7.83 -4.90 -19.37
CA ARG A 99 7.84 -6.17 -20.10
C ARG A 99 7.36 -7.31 -19.21
N LEU A 100 6.04 -7.43 -19.07
CA LEU A 100 5.37 -8.42 -18.22
C LEU A 100 5.75 -9.86 -18.59
N ASP A 101 5.90 -10.14 -19.87
CA ASP A 101 6.33 -11.43 -20.40
C ASP A 101 7.72 -11.83 -19.87
N LEU A 102 8.65 -10.87 -19.84
CA LEU A 102 10.00 -11.10 -19.32
C LEU A 102 10.01 -11.14 -17.79
N CYS A 103 9.16 -10.36 -17.12
CA CYS A 103 8.99 -10.45 -15.68
C CYS A 103 8.51 -11.85 -15.27
N GLU A 104 7.48 -12.37 -15.93
CA GLU A 104 6.93 -13.70 -15.68
C GLU A 104 7.98 -14.79 -15.93
N ALA A 105 8.68 -14.75 -17.07
CA ALA A 105 9.75 -15.71 -17.40
C ALA A 105 10.93 -15.68 -16.41
N ASN A 106 11.06 -14.61 -15.61
CA ASN A 106 12.07 -14.45 -14.58
C ASN A 106 11.48 -14.52 -13.17
N ASP A 107 10.27 -15.05 -12.95
CA ASP A 107 9.63 -15.13 -11.63
C ASP A 107 9.58 -13.78 -10.87
N ILE A 108 9.49 -12.66 -11.61
CA ILE A 108 9.37 -11.31 -11.04
C ILE A 108 7.89 -11.00 -10.88
N ARG A 109 7.47 -10.80 -9.63
CA ARG A 109 6.09 -10.40 -9.33
C ARG A 109 5.88 -8.94 -9.70
N VAL A 110 4.86 -8.65 -10.51
CA VAL A 110 4.48 -7.27 -10.87
C VAL A 110 3.14 -6.91 -10.22
N ILE A 111 3.09 -5.75 -9.57
CA ILE A 111 1.89 -5.22 -8.90
C ILE A 111 1.72 -3.75 -9.30
N ASN A 112 0.48 -3.28 -9.45
CA ASN A 112 0.15 -1.87 -9.67
C ASN A 112 -0.82 -1.35 -8.60
N THR A 113 -1.17 -0.06 -8.66
CA THR A 113 -2.08 0.60 -7.69
C THR A 113 -3.27 1.26 -8.41
N PRO A 114 -4.15 0.48 -9.07
CA PRO A 114 -5.28 1.02 -9.82
C PRO A 114 -6.27 1.75 -8.91
N GLY A 115 -6.78 2.89 -9.39
CA GLY A 115 -7.85 3.65 -8.72
C GLY A 115 -7.41 4.54 -7.56
N VAL A 116 -6.23 4.34 -6.98
CA VAL A 116 -5.73 5.13 -5.85
C VAL A 116 -5.63 6.62 -6.16
N ASN A 117 -5.17 6.98 -7.37
CA ASN A 117 -5.08 8.37 -7.80
C ASN A 117 -6.38 8.92 -8.41
N ALA A 118 -7.43 8.10 -8.56
CA ALA A 118 -8.65 8.50 -9.29
C ALA A 118 -9.37 9.70 -8.67
N PRO A 119 -9.53 9.83 -7.33
CA PRO A 119 -10.15 11.01 -6.73
C PRO A 119 -9.37 12.30 -7.01
N HIS A 120 -8.03 12.23 -7.06
CA HIS A 120 -7.16 13.38 -7.34
C HIS A 120 -7.29 13.82 -8.80
N VAL A 121 -7.30 12.85 -9.72
CA VAL A 121 -7.51 13.12 -11.14
C VAL A 121 -8.90 13.69 -11.39
N ALA A 122 -9.94 13.14 -10.74
CA ALA A 122 -11.30 13.67 -10.81
C ALA A 122 -11.39 15.11 -10.30
N ALA A 123 -10.83 15.43 -9.13
CA ALA A 123 -10.82 16.79 -8.59
C ALA A 123 -10.10 17.77 -9.52
N TYR A 124 -9.01 17.32 -10.14
CA TYR A 124 -8.30 18.06 -11.16
C TYR A 124 -9.16 18.31 -12.41
N MET A 125 -9.87 17.29 -12.91
CA MET A 125 -10.77 17.44 -14.05
C MET A 125 -11.88 18.43 -13.75
N VAL A 126 -12.52 18.33 -12.58
CA VAL A 126 -13.56 19.27 -12.14
C VAL A 126 -13.04 20.71 -12.16
N ARG A 127 -11.85 20.98 -11.61
CA ARG A 127 -11.23 22.32 -11.63
C ARG A 127 -11.11 22.89 -13.04
N TRP A 128 -10.74 22.06 -14.01
CA TRP A 128 -10.64 22.51 -15.40
C TRP A 128 -12.00 22.62 -16.06
N LEU A 129 -12.99 21.80 -15.71
CA LEU A 129 -14.35 21.92 -16.24
C LEU A 129 -15.08 23.16 -15.68
N THR A 130 -14.69 23.67 -14.50
CA THR A 130 -15.28 24.86 -13.88
C THR A 130 -15.18 26.11 -14.78
N LEU A 131 -16.29 26.81 -14.97
CA LEU A 131 -16.39 28.03 -15.77
C LEU A 131 -15.74 29.22 -15.06
N GLY A 132 -15.55 30.34 -15.78
CA GLY A 132 -14.81 31.52 -15.30
C GLY A 132 -15.30 32.14 -13.99
N GLU A 133 -16.58 31.95 -13.64
CA GLU A 133 -17.19 32.44 -12.39
C GLU A 133 -17.13 31.43 -11.24
N GLY A 134 -16.46 30.28 -11.41
CA GLY A 134 -16.41 29.22 -10.41
C GLY A 134 -17.60 28.25 -10.44
N ALA A 135 -18.60 28.51 -11.30
CA ALA A 135 -19.75 27.63 -11.51
C ALA A 135 -19.36 26.38 -12.30
N LEU A 136 -19.96 25.24 -11.95
CA LEU A 136 -19.88 24.03 -12.76
C LEU A 136 -20.81 24.15 -13.98
N PRO A 137 -20.45 23.53 -15.11
CA PRO A 137 -21.35 23.41 -16.25
C PRO A 137 -22.59 22.59 -15.86
N SER A 138 -23.76 23.00 -16.33
CA SER A 138 -25.04 22.33 -16.05
C SER A 138 -25.13 20.94 -16.68
N GLU A 139 -24.37 20.67 -17.75
CA GLU A 139 -24.23 19.37 -18.38
C GLU A 139 -22.76 19.02 -18.61
N VAL A 140 -22.37 17.79 -18.26
CA VAL A 140 -21.02 17.24 -18.47
C VAL A 140 -21.10 15.93 -19.24
N GLY A 141 -20.42 15.85 -20.38
CA GLY A 141 -20.16 14.61 -21.08
C GLY A 141 -18.93 13.91 -20.48
N VAL A 142 -19.04 12.62 -20.16
CA VAL A 142 -17.95 11.82 -19.58
C VAL A 142 -17.68 10.63 -20.50
N VAL A 143 -16.48 10.55 -21.05
CA VAL A 143 -16.02 9.42 -21.84
C VAL A 143 -15.16 8.53 -20.95
N GLY A 144 -15.66 7.34 -20.64
CA GLY A 144 -15.00 6.37 -19.77
C GLY A 144 -15.53 6.40 -18.34
N TYR A 145 -16.12 5.27 -17.93
CA TYR A 145 -16.69 5.09 -16.59
C TYR A 145 -15.85 4.13 -15.72
N GLY A 146 -14.53 4.17 -15.88
CA GLY A 146 -13.58 3.48 -14.99
C GLY A 146 -13.42 4.20 -13.64
N ASN A 147 -12.38 3.86 -12.86
CA ASN A 147 -12.15 4.44 -11.53
C ASN A 147 -12.15 5.98 -11.52
N VAL A 148 -11.52 6.62 -12.51
CA VAL A 148 -11.49 8.08 -12.66
C VAL A 148 -12.89 8.63 -13.00
N GLY A 149 -13.58 8.03 -13.96
CA GLY A 149 -14.94 8.42 -14.34
C GLY A 149 -15.93 8.31 -13.19
N LYS A 150 -15.91 7.19 -12.45
CA LYS A 150 -16.74 6.98 -11.24
C LYS A 150 -16.45 8.03 -10.17
N ALA A 151 -15.17 8.31 -9.90
CA ALA A 151 -14.79 9.36 -8.95
C ALA A 151 -15.22 10.76 -9.41
N LEU A 152 -15.12 11.06 -10.70
CA LEU A 152 -15.55 12.32 -11.30
C LEU A 152 -17.07 12.51 -11.19
N VAL A 153 -17.84 11.51 -11.59
CA VAL A 153 -19.31 11.57 -11.52
C VAL A 153 -19.76 11.75 -10.07
N ARG A 154 -19.21 10.98 -9.13
CA ARG A 154 -19.50 11.17 -7.70
C ARG A 154 -19.20 12.60 -7.25
N LEU A 155 -18.02 13.13 -7.58
CA LEU A 155 -17.62 14.47 -7.16
C LEU A 155 -18.49 15.58 -7.78
N LEU A 156 -18.93 15.42 -9.04
CA LEU A 156 -19.85 16.36 -9.69
C LEU A 156 -21.22 16.35 -9.01
N LEU A 157 -21.77 15.16 -8.72
CA LEU A 157 -23.07 14.99 -8.05
C LEU A 157 -23.08 15.56 -6.62
N GLU A 158 -21.94 15.47 -5.92
CA GLU A 158 -21.75 16.04 -4.58
C GLU A 158 -21.64 17.58 -4.59
N ARG A 159 -21.08 18.16 -5.67
CA ARG A 159 -20.84 19.61 -5.76
C ARG A 159 -22.00 20.42 -6.32
N ASP A 160 -22.81 19.83 -7.19
CA ASP A 160 -23.93 20.52 -7.81
C ASP A 160 -25.20 19.63 -7.82
N PRO A 161 -26.27 20.03 -7.13
CA PRO A 161 -27.53 19.28 -7.11
C PRO A 161 -28.24 19.26 -8.47
N HIS A 162 -27.87 20.14 -9.41
CA HIS A 162 -28.54 20.31 -10.70
C HIS A 162 -27.72 19.84 -11.91
N VAL A 163 -26.48 19.38 -11.70
CA VAL A 163 -25.65 18.87 -12.79
C VAL A 163 -26.34 17.70 -13.49
N ARG A 164 -26.26 17.67 -14.83
CA ARG A 164 -26.62 16.54 -15.67
C ARG A 164 -25.35 15.91 -16.22
N ILE A 165 -25.27 14.59 -16.18
CA ILE A 165 -24.07 13.86 -16.55
C ILE A 165 -24.44 12.82 -17.59
N LYS A 166 -23.85 12.94 -18.78
CA LYS A 166 -23.97 11.95 -19.86
C LYS A 166 -22.70 11.13 -19.92
N VAL A 167 -22.79 9.84 -19.61
CA VAL A 167 -21.66 8.92 -19.62
C VAL A 167 -21.69 8.11 -20.91
N LEU A 168 -20.60 8.13 -21.67
CA LEU A 168 -20.39 7.22 -22.80
C LEU A 168 -19.89 5.87 -22.26
N GLY A 169 -20.74 4.86 -22.37
CA GLY A 169 -20.47 3.50 -21.91
C GLY A 169 -21.75 2.65 -21.79
N GLU A 170 -21.61 1.33 -21.81
CA GLU A 170 -22.74 0.44 -21.57
C GLU A 170 -23.18 0.53 -20.10
N TYR A 171 -24.47 0.79 -19.88
CA TYR A 171 -25.05 0.78 -18.54
C TYR A 171 -24.99 -0.63 -17.95
N GLN A 172 -24.22 -0.81 -16.89
CA GLN A 172 -24.31 -2.01 -16.07
C GLN A 172 -25.29 -1.73 -14.93
N SER A 173 -26.28 -2.62 -14.73
CA SER A 173 -27.44 -2.43 -13.85
C SER A 173 -27.13 -2.19 -12.36
N GLN A 174 -25.85 -2.23 -11.96
CA GLN A 174 -25.37 -2.01 -10.60
C GLN A 174 -24.61 -0.69 -10.41
N GLU A 175 -24.48 0.17 -11.43
CA GLU A 175 -23.48 1.25 -11.40
C GLU A 175 -23.93 2.58 -10.79
N THR A 176 -25.15 3.05 -11.05
CA THR A 176 -25.76 4.19 -10.34
C THR A 176 -27.25 4.29 -10.68
N THR A 177 -28.07 4.62 -9.68
CA THR A 177 -29.51 4.87 -9.85
C THR A 177 -29.87 6.37 -9.80
N ASP A 178 -28.87 7.25 -9.77
CA ASP A 178 -29.10 8.69 -9.71
C ASP A 178 -29.66 9.20 -11.05
N SER A 179 -30.86 9.79 -11.01
CA SER A 179 -31.58 10.30 -12.20
C SER A 179 -30.87 11.45 -12.92
N ARG A 180 -29.78 11.99 -12.35
CA ARG A 180 -28.92 12.99 -12.99
C ARG A 180 -27.88 12.38 -13.94
N VAL A 181 -27.66 11.06 -13.88
CA VAL A 181 -26.71 10.34 -14.71
C VAL A 181 -27.44 9.52 -15.77
N THR A 182 -27.10 9.75 -17.04
CA THR A 182 -27.62 8.99 -18.18
C THR A 182 -26.47 8.34 -18.92
N PHE A 183 -26.62 7.06 -19.26
CA PHE A 183 -25.63 6.32 -20.04
C PHE A 183 -26.08 6.27 -21.49
N ALA A 184 -25.19 6.70 -22.38
CA ALA A 184 -25.39 6.67 -23.81
C ALA A 184 -24.41 5.64 -24.41
N VAL A 185 -24.93 4.81 -25.31
CA VAL A 185 -24.12 3.81 -26.03
C VAL A 185 -23.46 4.45 -27.24
N ASP A 186 -24.11 5.45 -27.83
CA ASP A 186 -23.58 6.19 -28.96
C ASP A 186 -22.82 7.45 -28.53
N ARG A 187 -21.66 7.67 -29.15
CA ARG A 187 -20.77 8.80 -28.83
C ARG A 187 -21.35 10.15 -29.28
N PHE A 188 -22.16 10.19 -30.35
CA PHE A 188 -22.83 11.43 -30.75
C PHE A 188 -23.99 11.75 -29.81
N GLU A 189 -24.74 10.75 -29.36
CA GLU A 189 -25.75 10.94 -28.31
C GLU A 189 -25.14 11.50 -27.01
N ALA A 190 -24.00 10.96 -26.60
CA ALA A 190 -23.33 11.37 -25.37
C ALA A 190 -22.77 12.80 -25.43
N LEU A 191 -22.25 13.24 -26.57
CA LEU A 191 -21.38 14.43 -26.65
C LEU A 191 -21.89 15.56 -27.55
N THR A 192 -22.90 15.35 -28.41
CA THR A 192 -23.39 16.41 -29.30
C THR A 192 -23.88 17.62 -28.51
N GLY A 193 -23.35 18.81 -28.84
CA GLY A 193 -23.66 20.06 -28.16
C GLY A 193 -23.07 20.21 -26.76
N ALA A 194 -22.26 19.25 -26.30
CA ALA A 194 -21.66 19.30 -24.97
C ALA A 194 -20.72 20.50 -24.84
N HIS A 195 -20.86 21.24 -23.74
CA HIS A 195 -19.99 22.37 -23.39
C HIS A 195 -18.79 21.96 -22.53
N ALA A 196 -18.89 20.84 -21.85
CA ALA A 196 -17.88 20.33 -20.94
C ALA A 196 -17.74 18.83 -21.14
N VAL A 197 -16.56 18.40 -21.54
CA VAL A 197 -16.27 17.00 -21.86
C VAL A 197 -15.05 16.51 -21.07
N ALA A 198 -15.23 15.43 -20.33
CA ALA A 198 -14.22 14.74 -19.57
C ALA A 198 -13.81 13.45 -20.29
N LEU A 199 -12.53 13.31 -20.66
CA LEU A 199 -12.00 12.13 -21.33
C LEU A 199 -11.12 11.33 -20.36
N CYS A 200 -11.66 10.23 -19.88
CA CYS A 200 -11.00 9.27 -18.99
C CYS A 200 -11.33 7.79 -19.32
N PRO A 201 -11.26 7.35 -20.60
CA PRO A 201 -11.48 5.95 -20.97
C PRO A 201 -10.45 5.01 -20.36
N THR A 202 -10.86 3.75 -20.16
CA THR A 202 -9.95 2.67 -19.76
C THR A 202 -9.27 2.12 -21.00
N ARG A 203 -7.93 2.04 -21.02
CA ARG A 203 -7.11 1.74 -22.21
C ARG A 203 -7.23 0.31 -22.77
N ASN A 204 -8.00 -0.58 -22.13
CA ASN A 204 -7.85 -2.03 -22.32
C ASN A 204 -8.73 -2.67 -23.39
N ASP A 205 -9.55 -1.93 -24.13
CA ASP A 205 -10.29 -2.51 -25.25
C ASP A 205 -10.03 -1.76 -26.55
N GLU A 206 -9.83 -2.51 -27.63
CA GLU A 206 -9.92 -2.04 -29.02
C GLU A 206 -11.29 -1.37 -29.34
N THR A 207 -12.25 -1.50 -28.42
CA THR A 207 -13.57 -0.85 -28.44
C THR A 207 -13.56 0.57 -27.87
N THR A 208 -12.42 1.06 -27.34
CA THR A 208 -12.32 2.41 -26.78
C THR A 208 -12.66 3.44 -27.87
N PRO A 209 -13.74 4.22 -27.70
CA PRO A 209 -14.21 5.10 -28.76
C PRO A 209 -13.18 6.20 -29.01
N ARG A 210 -12.51 6.14 -30.16
CA ARG A 210 -11.67 7.24 -30.65
C ARG A 210 -12.54 8.47 -30.90
N ILE A 211 -12.07 9.61 -30.40
CA ILE A 211 -12.63 10.91 -30.70
C ILE A 211 -12.13 11.31 -32.09
N ASP A 212 -13.04 11.45 -33.05
CA ASP A 212 -12.75 11.82 -34.42
C ASP A 212 -13.14 13.26 -34.77
N GLY A 213 -12.76 13.73 -35.96
CA GLY A 213 -13.01 15.11 -36.38
C GLY A 213 -14.51 15.45 -36.42
N ALA A 214 -15.33 14.51 -36.87
CA ALA A 214 -16.79 14.67 -36.88
C ALA A 214 -17.35 14.90 -35.47
N LEU A 215 -16.85 14.17 -34.48
CA LEU A 215 -17.27 14.36 -33.09
C LEU A 215 -16.82 15.71 -32.54
N ILE A 216 -15.62 16.19 -32.88
CA ILE A 216 -15.15 17.53 -32.51
C ILE A 216 -16.07 18.62 -33.08
N GLU A 217 -16.50 18.48 -34.33
CA GLU A 217 -17.42 19.41 -34.99
C GLU A 217 -18.83 19.43 -34.37
N CYS A 218 -19.27 18.30 -33.79
CA CYS A 218 -20.56 18.21 -33.11
C CYS A 218 -20.56 18.79 -31.68
N LEU A 219 -19.39 19.15 -31.12
CA LEU A 219 -19.32 19.79 -29.80
C LEU A 219 -19.80 21.25 -29.87
N HIS A 220 -20.10 21.83 -28.70
CA HIS A 220 -20.38 23.26 -28.66
C HIS A 220 -19.13 24.07 -29.09
N PRO A 221 -19.26 25.18 -29.84
CA PRO A 221 -18.10 25.96 -30.31
C PRO A 221 -17.17 26.45 -29.19
N HIS A 222 -17.72 26.67 -27.99
CA HIS A 222 -16.99 27.09 -26.78
C HIS A 222 -16.75 25.92 -25.81
N ALA A 223 -16.80 24.67 -26.30
CA ALA A 223 -16.63 23.51 -25.45
C ALA A 223 -15.24 23.45 -24.82
N ARG A 224 -15.17 22.87 -23.63
CA ARG A 224 -13.92 22.54 -22.96
C ARG A 224 -13.76 21.03 -22.85
N LEU A 225 -12.67 20.52 -23.40
CA LEU A 225 -12.29 19.11 -23.34
C LEU A 225 -11.13 18.96 -22.35
N VAL A 226 -11.31 18.11 -21.35
CA VAL A 226 -10.28 17.78 -20.37
C VAL A 226 -9.92 16.32 -20.52
N CYS A 227 -8.71 16.04 -21.03
CA CYS A 227 -8.20 14.69 -21.23
C CYS A 227 -7.10 14.38 -20.21
N VAL A 228 -7.23 13.23 -19.53
CA VAL A 228 -6.28 12.74 -18.52
C VAL A 228 -5.72 11.36 -18.85
N VAL A 229 -5.94 10.90 -20.08
CA VAL A 229 -5.43 9.65 -20.64
C VAL A 229 -4.44 9.94 -21.76
N GLU A 230 -3.85 8.90 -22.34
CA GLU A 230 -3.00 9.05 -23.51
C GLU A 230 -3.74 9.78 -24.66
N PRO A 231 -3.12 10.79 -25.32
CA PRO A 231 -3.74 11.56 -26.40
C PRO A 231 -3.98 10.77 -27.71
N ASP A 232 -3.63 9.49 -27.76
CA ASP A 232 -3.99 8.58 -28.86
C ASP A 232 -5.48 8.26 -28.91
N VAL A 233 -6.24 8.66 -27.87
CA VAL A 233 -7.71 8.72 -27.86
C VAL A 233 -8.26 9.61 -28.98
N PHE A 234 -7.49 10.61 -29.44
CA PHE A 234 -7.85 11.44 -30.60
C PHE A 234 -7.32 10.81 -31.88
N SER A 235 -8.13 10.72 -32.93
CA SER A 235 -7.65 10.41 -34.29
C SER A 235 -6.92 11.60 -34.92
N ASP A 236 -6.26 11.39 -36.05
CA ASP A 236 -5.47 12.44 -36.71
C ASP A 236 -6.36 13.60 -37.21
N ASP A 237 -7.53 13.28 -37.76
CA ASP A 237 -8.53 14.27 -38.18
C ASP A 237 -9.13 15.04 -36.98
N ALA A 238 -9.28 14.42 -35.81
CA ALA A 238 -9.65 15.14 -34.60
C ALA A 238 -8.60 16.16 -34.17
N VAL A 239 -7.31 15.78 -34.21
CA VAL A 239 -6.21 16.70 -33.88
C VAL A 239 -6.19 17.89 -34.85
N GLN A 240 -6.44 17.65 -36.14
CA GLN A 240 -6.54 18.72 -37.14
C GLN A 240 -7.77 19.61 -36.91
N ALA A 241 -8.94 19.03 -36.61
CA ALA A 241 -10.16 19.78 -36.30
C ALA A 241 -9.98 20.68 -35.06
N LEU A 242 -9.34 20.14 -34.01
CA LEU A 242 -9.01 20.89 -32.80
C LEU A 242 -8.06 22.06 -33.07
N ALA A 243 -7.10 21.91 -34.00
CA ALA A 243 -6.15 22.96 -34.34
C ALA A 243 -6.80 24.20 -34.96
N VAL A 244 -7.87 24.00 -35.73
CA VAL A 244 -8.58 25.09 -36.43
C VAL A 244 -9.77 25.64 -35.65
N ALA A 245 -10.17 25.00 -34.55
CA ALA A 245 -11.26 25.46 -33.70
C ALA A 245 -10.91 26.75 -32.94
N GLU A 246 -11.71 27.81 -33.09
CA GLU A 246 -11.40 29.14 -32.54
C GLU A 246 -11.59 29.26 -31.04
N HIS A 247 -12.63 28.61 -30.50
CA HIS A 247 -13.08 28.84 -29.12
C HIS A 247 -13.09 27.57 -28.26
N LEU A 248 -12.91 26.41 -28.88
CA LEU A 248 -12.87 25.13 -28.20
C LEU A 248 -11.53 24.97 -27.48
N GLN A 249 -11.58 24.72 -26.17
CA GLN A 249 -10.39 24.57 -25.34
C GLN A 249 -10.05 23.10 -25.08
N LEU A 250 -8.85 22.70 -25.47
CA LEU A 250 -8.28 21.41 -25.08
C LEU A 250 -7.33 21.56 -23.88
N VAL A 251 -7.53 20.72 -22.87
CA VAL A 251 -6.64 20.56 -21.71
C VAL A 251 -6.13 19.13 -21.67
N LEU A 252 -4.81 18.95 -21.73
CA LEU A 252 -4.13 17.65 -21.64
C LEU A 252 -3.38 17.52 -20.31
N GLY A 253 -3.84 16.59 -19.47
CA GLY A 253 -3.36 16.31 -18.13
C GLY A 253 -2.55 15.02 -18.02
N CYS A 254 -1.52 14.84 -18.84
CA CYS A 254 -0.78 13.58 -18.99
C CYS A 254 0.69 13.71 -18.56
N GLY A 255 1.44 12.60 -18.53
CA GLY A 255 2.88 12.60 -18.25
C GLY A 255 3.71 13.35 -19.32
N SER A 256 4.87 13.90 -18.95
CA SER A 256 5.68 14.75 -19.83
C SER A 256 6.10 14.09 -21.14
N VAL A 257 6.42 12.79 -21.11
CA VAL A 257 6.78 11.99 -22.29
C VAL A 257 5.60 11.93 -23.26
N THR A 258 4.43 11.52 -22.77
CA THR A 258 3.17 11.44 -23.52
C THR A 258 2.78 12.80 -24.13
N LEU A 259 2.99 13.89 -23.39
CA LEU A 259 2.75 15.23 -23.92
C LEU A 259 3.75 15.59 -25.04
N GLY A 260 5.00 15.14 -24.96
CA GLY A 260 6.00 15.30 -26.03
C GLY A 260 5.67 14.52 -27.31
N GLU A 261 5.15 13.30 -27.16
CA GLU A 261 4.66 12.48 -28.28
C GLU A 261 3.49 13.17 -29.00
N PHE A 262 2.54 13.74 -28.27
CA PHE A 262 1.45 14.51 -28.85
C PHE A 262 1.94 15.75 -29.63
N ARG A 263 2.93 16.49 -29.09
CA ARG A 263 3.56 17.63 -29.80
C ARG A 263 4.15 17.19 -31.13
N SER A 264 4.89 16.08 -31.11
CA SER A 264 5.54 15.52 -32.29
C SER A 264 4.50 15.08 -33.33
N ARG A 265 3.42 14.43 -32.88
CA ARG A 265 2.30 14.02 -33.74
C ARG A 265 1.62 15.22 -34.41
N ALA A 266 1.28 16.27 -33.65
CA ALA A 266 0.66 17.48 -34.21
C ALA A 266 1.56 18.14 -35.27
N GLN A 267 2.87 18.18 -35.05
CA GLN A 267 3.84 18.69 -36.02
C GLN A 267 3.86 17.85 -37.31
N LEU A 268 3.86 16.52 -37.20
CA LEU A 268 3.82 15.60 -38.34
C LEU A 268 2.53 15.74 -39.17
N LEU A 269 1.41 16.08 -38.53
CA LEU A 269 0.12 16.33 -39.18
C LEU A 269 0.01 17.72 -39.83
N GLY A 270 1.07 18.55 -39.75
CA GLY A 270 1.08 19.90 -40.31
C GLY A 270 0.32 20.93 -39.47
N CYS A 271 -0.10 20.60 -38.24
CA CYS A 271 -0.81 21.47 -37.32
C CYS A 271 0.02 21.73 -36.05
N SER A 272 1.20 22.34 -36.23
CA SER A 272 2.09 22.68 -35.12
C SER A 272 1.37 23.52 -34.07
N LEU A 273 1.65 23.29 -32.79
CA LEU A 273 0.84 23.84 -31.69
C LEU A 273 0.86 25.37 -31.59
N ASP A 274 1.87 26.02 -32.17
CA ASP A 274 1.96 27.47 -32.30
C ASP A 274 0.97 28.04 -33.33
N THR A 275 0.44 27.21 -34.23
CA THR A 275 -0.55 27.61 -35.25
C THR A 275 -1.99 27.37 -34.81
N TRP A 276 -2.23 26.82 -33.62
CA TRP A 276 -3.57 26.51 -33.14
C TRP A 276 -4.33 27.80 -32.81
N ARG A 277 -5.56 27.94 -33.31
CA ARG A 277 -6.39 29.15 -33.06
C ARG A 277 -6.68 29.32 -31.57
N ARG A 278 -6.93 28.21 -30.87
CA ARG A 278 -6.98 28.15 -29.41
C ARG A 278 -5.81 27.31 -28.88
N PRO A 279 -4.87 27.88 -28.11
CA PRO A 279 -3.74 27.14 -27.59
C PRO A 279 -4.16 25.98 -26.67
N VAL A 280 -3.51 24.83 -26.82
CA VAL A 280 -3.67 23.68 -25.93
C VAL A 280 -3.04 23.95 -24.57
N THR A 281 -3.76 23.65 -23.50
CA THR A 281 -3.20 23.68 -22.15
C THR A 281 -2.55 22.34 -21.83
N PHE A 282 -1.23 22.35 -21.58
CA PHE A 282 -0.47 21.19 -21.15
C PHE A 282 -0.17 21.25 -19.66
N THR A 283 -0.35 20.13 -18.96
CA THR A 283 -0.09 20.11 -17.52
C THR A 283 0.11 18.69 -17.01
N ILE A 284 0.98 18.57 -16.01
CA ILE A 284 1.32 17.33 -15.31
C ILE A 284 0.71 17.29 -13.90
N GLN A 285 -0.18 18.24 -13.58
CA GLN A 285 -0.65 18.48 -12.21
C GLN A 285 -1.67 17.45 -11.71
N ALA A 286 -2.30 16.69 -12.61
CA ALA A 286 -3.38 15.76 -12.26
C ALA A 286 -2.95 14.72 -11.20
N THR A 287 -1.66 14.38 -11.14
CA THR A 287 -1.11 13.36 -10.23
C THR A 287 0.14 13.82 -9.49
N SER A 288 0.38 15.14 -9.37
CA SER A 288 1.63 15.68 -8.81
C SER A 288 1.47 16.37 -7.45
N SER A 289 0.28 16.31 -6.84
CA SER A 289 0.05 16.89 -5.52
C SER A 289 0.67 16.01 -4.43
N ASP A 290 1.10 16.63 -3.33
CA ASP A 290 1.63 15.89 -2.17
C ASP A 290 0.56 14.95 -1.57
N ALA A 291 -0.72 15.33 -1.63
CA ALA A 291 -1.85 14.49 -1.21
C ALA A 291 -2.01 13.25 -2.11
N CYS A 292 -1.94 13.41 -3.44
CA CYS A 292 -1.97 12.27 -4.37
C CYS A 292 -0.79 11.33 -4.13
N HIS A 293 0.38 11.90 -3.85
CA HIS A 293 1.53 11.11 -3.44
C HIS A 293 1.33 10.42 -2.10
N GLY A 294 0.68 11.05 -1.11
CA GLY A 294 0.34 10.41 0.15
C GLY A 294 -0.48 9.14 -0.02
N ASP A 295 -1.53 9.19 -0.83
CA ASP A 295 -2.42 8.03 -1.07
C ASP A 295 -1.70 6.92 -1.85
N LEU A 296 -0.89 7.29 -2.84
CA LEU A 296 -0.06 6.33 -3.58
C LEU A 296 1.04 5.71 -2.70
N ASP A 297 1.65 6.48 -1.79
CA ASP A 297 2.61 5.97 -0.81
C ASP A 297 1.92 4.98 0.14
N HIS A 298 0.71 5.28 0.59
CA HIS A 298 -0.09 4.37 1.42
C HIS A 298 -0.31 3.03 0.71
N ALA A 299 -0.81 3.06 -0.52
CA ALA A 299 -1.08 1.85 -1.31
C ALA A 299 0.20 1.02 -1.55
N VAL A 300 1.31 1.67 -1.88
CA VAL A 300 2.62 1.00 -2.04
C VAL A 300 3.07 0.39 -0.71
N CYS A 301 2.95 1.11 0.41
CA CYS A 301 3.32 0.60 1.73
C CYS A 301 2.49 -0.62 2.14
N VAL A 302 1.20 -0.67 1.80
CA VAL A 302 0.35 -1.85 1.99
C VAL A 302 0.91 -3.04 1.21
N GLN A 303 1.28 -2.87 -0.07
CA GLN A 303 1.86 -3.96 -0.87
C GLN A 303 3.18 -4.46 -0.31
N GLN A 304 4.07 -3.54 0.09
CA GLN A 304 5.34 -3.92 0.72
C GLN A 304 5.12 -4.62 2.06
N SER A 305 4.14 -4.17 2.86
CA SER A 305 3.79 -4.82 4.13
C SER A 305 3.26 -6.24 3.92
N LEU A 306 2.42 -6.46 2.89
CA LEU A 306 1.96 -7.80 2.51
C LEU A 306 3.13 -8.71 2.11
N MET A 307 4.09 -8.19 1.35
CA MET A 307 5.32 -8.94 1.03
C MET A 307 6.12 -9.28 2.28
N ALA A 308 6.29 -8.31 3.18
CA ALA A 308 7.02 -8.49 4.42
C ALA A 308 6.37 -9.54 5.32
N VAL A 309 5.03 -9.52 5.46
CA VAL A 309 4.27 -10.53 6.22
C VAL A 309 4.49 -11.92 5.62
N ARG A 310 4.39 -12.08 4.30
CA ARG A 310 4.62 -13.38 3.63
C ARG A 310 6.05 -13.88 3.81
N GLY A 311 7.03 -12.99 3.67
CA GLY A 311 8.45 -13.33 3.88
C GLY A 311 8.72 -13.74 5.33
N LEU A 312 8.22 -12.97 6.30
CA LEU A 312 8.30 -13.25 7.72
C LEU A 312 7.65 -14.60 8.04
N LEU A 313 6.43 -14.84 7.56
CA LEU A 313 5.69 -16.08 7.76
C LEU A 313 6.48 -17.29 7.21
N LYS A 314 6.95 -17.22 5.96
CA LYS A 314 7.74 -18.28 5.32
C LYS A 314 8.99 -18.63 6.12
N ARG A 315 9.77 -17.62 6.53
CA ARG A 315 10.98 -17.82 7.35
C ARG A 315 10.67 -18.36 8.74
N THR A 316 9.55 -17.95 9.31
CA THR A 316 9.16 -18.31 10.67
C THR A 316 8.62 -19.74 10.71
N LEU A 317 7.75 -20.15 9.78
CA LEU A 317 7.20 -21.51 9.68
C LEU A 317 8.27 -22.57 9.38
N ALA A 318 9.38 -22.19 8.76
CA ALA A 318 10.51 -23.08 8.53
C ALA A 318 11.24 -23.49 9.83
N LYS A 319 10.98 -22.81 10.95
CA LYS A 319 11.58 -23.08 12.25
C LYS A 319 10.69 -24.01 13.08
N SER A 320 11.30 -24.75 14.01
CA SER A 320 10.54 -25.45 15.06
C SER A 320 10.03 -24.45 16.09
N PHE A 321 8.79 -24.65 16.51
CA PHE A 321 8.11 -23.91 17.57
C PHE A 321 8.10 -24.68 18.90
N THR A 322 8.83 -25.80 18.99
CA THR A 322 8.93 -26.58 20.22
C THR A 322 9.63 -25.75 21.30
N ILE A 323 8.90 -25.43 22.37
CA ILE A 323 9.44 -24.63 23.48
C ILE A 323 10.54 -25.45 24.17
N PRO A 324 11.78 -24.93 24.29
CA PRO A 324 12.87 -25.69 24.88
C PRO A 324 12.59 -26.06 26.33
N THR A 325 12.93 -27.29 26.74
CA THR A 325 12.80 -27.73 28.14
C THR A 325 14.08 -27.48 28.96
N VAL A 326 15.17 -27.08 28.30
CA VAL A 326 16.45 -26.80 28.94
C VAL A 326 16.58 -25.30 29.23
N GLN A 327 17.17 -24.97 30.37
CA GLN A 327 17.47 -23.58 30.74
C GLN A 327 18.43 -22.94 29.73
N THR A 328 18.32 -21.63 29.59
CA THR A 328 19.20 -20.84 28.73
C THR A 328 20.62 -20.78 29.29
N ASP A 329 21.59 -20.72 28.38
CA ASP A 329 22.98 -20.42 28.74
C ASP A 329 23.06 -19.09 29.51
N ALA A 330 23.92 -19.01 30.52
CA ALA A 330 24.18 -17.79 31.28
C ALA A 330 24.72 -16.66 30.38
N ALA A 331 25.35 -16.99 29.25
CA ALA A 331 25.86 -16.03 28.27
C ALA A 331 24.80 -15.56 27.24
N ALA A 332 23.58 -16.11 27.26
CA ALA A 332 22.54 -15.75 26.29
C ALA A 332 22.06 -14.29 26.46
N PRO A 333 21.67 -13.61 25.35
CA PRO A 333 21.17 -12.25 25.40
C PRO A 333 19.89 -12.16 26.23
N CYS A 334 19.73 -11.06 26.99
CA CYS A 334 18.60 -10.84 27.87
C CYS A 334 17.53 -9.95 27.23
N VAL A 335 16.26 -10.26 27.48
CA VAL A 335 15.11 -9.43 27.13
C VAL A 335 14.14 -9.34 28.30
N SER A 336 13.66 -8.12 28.57
CA SER A 336 12.56 -7.88 29.50
C SER A 336 11.28 -7.62 28.72
N ILE A 337 10.19 -8.28 29.10
CA ILE A 337 8.85 -8.05 28.58
C ILE A 337 8.04 -7.38 29.67
N VAL A 338 7.45 -6.22 29.41
CA VAL A 338 6.62 -5.46 30.35
C VAL A 338 5.19 -5.49 29.86
N GLY A 339 4.31 -6.12 30.63
CA GLY A 339 2.92 -6.40 30.26
C GLY A 339 2.55 -7.83 30.67
N ARG A 340 1.25 -8.10 30.84
CA ARG A 340 0.71 -9.46 31.03
C ARG A 340 -0.17 -9.83 29.82
N GLY A 341 -0.84 -10.98 29.87
CA GLY A 341 -1.70 -11.45 28.78
C GLY A 341 -0.97 -12.27 27.71
N ILE A 342 -1.76 -12.80 26.79
CA ILE A 342 -1.33 -13.76 25.76
C ILE A 342 -0.24 -13.21 24.83
N ASN A 343 -0.28 -11.91 24.52
CA ASN A 343 0.73 -11.27 23.68
C ASN A 343 2.11 -11.29 24.34
N SER A 344 2.17 -11.09 25.67
CA SER A 344 3.42 -11.19 26.44
C SER A 344 3.96 -12.62 26.46
N LEU A 345 3.08 -13.62 26.50
CA LEU A 345 3.47 -15.03 26.40
C LEU A 345 3.99 -15.37 25.00
N PHE A 346 3.36 -14.90 23.92
CA PHE A 346 3.87 -15.10 22.57
C PHE A 346 5.21 -14.43 22.33
N GLN A 347 5.43 -13.23 22.86
CA GLN A 347 6.76 -12.61 22.86
C GLN A 347 7.78 -13.50 23.58
N ALA A 348 7.44 -14.01 24.77
CA ALA A 348 8.32 -14.91 25.51
C ALA A 348 8.62 -16.20 24.73
N VAL A 349 7.63 -16.80 24.06
CA VAL A 349 7.82 -17.95 23.15
C VAL A 349 8.86 -17.62 22.09
N MET A 350 8.66 -16.55 21.31
CA MET A 350 9.56 -16.22 20.19
C MET A 350 10.99 -15.93 20.67
N PHE A 351 11.16 -15.24 21.79
CA PHE A 351 12.49 -15.00 22.36
C PHE A 351 13.12 -16.27 22.93
N ARG A 352 12.34 -17.17 23.52
CA ARG A 352 12.87 -18.46 23.99
C ARG A 352 13.31 -19.37 22.84
N LEU A 353 12.54 -19.42 21.76
CA LEU A 353 12.94 -20.11 20.51
C LEU A 353 14.22 -19.50 19.93
N ALA A 354 14.44 -18.20 20.12
CA ALA A 354 15.66 -17.50 19.74
C ALA A 354 16.80 -17.59 20.77
N ASN A 355 16.66 -18.44 21.80
CA ASN A 355 17.64 -18.66 22.87
C ASN A 355 17.97 -17.42 23.73
N TYR A 356 17.02 -16.52 23.95
CA TYR A 356 17.18 -15.40 24.89
C TYR A 356 16.85 -15.81 26.33
N GLN A 357 17.50 -15.16 27.30
CA GLN A 357 17.04 -15.10 28.68
C GLN A 357 15.86 -14.13 28.76
N VAL A 358 14.71 -14.60 29.23
CA VAL A 358 13.46 -13.82 29.21
C VAL A 358 12.97 -13.58 30.64
N THR A 359 12.69 -12.31 30.95
CA THR A 359 11.98 -11.92 32.18
C THR A 359 10.70 -11.16 31.82
N VAL A 360 9.56 -11.62 32.32
CA VAL A 360 8.24 -11.02 32.10
C VAL A 360 7.80 -10.30 33.37
N TYR A 361 7.44 -9.03 33.27
CA TYR A 361 6.99 -8.16 34.36
C TYR A 361 5.50 -7.80 34.18
N GLY A 362 4.67 -8.05 35.19
CA GLY A 362 3.27 -7.59 35.22
C GLY A 362 2.50 -8.07 36.46
N THR A 363 1.51 -7.32 36.94
CA THR A 363 0.71 -7.66 38.14
C THR A 363 -0.37 -8.73 37.88
N GLU A 364 -1.04 -9.19 38.95
CA GLU A 364 -2.03 -10.26 38.85
C GLU A 364 -3.24 -9.97 37.95
N ARG A 365 -3.85 -11.05 37.45
CA ARG A 365 -4.90 -11.08 36.41
C ARG A 365 -6.10 -10.23 36.85
N HIS A 366 -6.30 -9.07 36.23
CA HIS A 366 -7.63 -8.47 36.18
C HIS A 366 -8.42 -9.12 35.04
N SER A 367 -9.70 -9.40 35.28
CA SER A 367 -10.54 -10.27 34.45
C SER A 367 -10.66 -9.80 32.99
N ASP A 368 -9.86 -10.40 32.11
CA ASP A 368 -10.00 -10.31 30.65
C ASP A 368 -11.33 -10.91 30.13
N ASP A 369 -12.06 -11.64 30.98
CA ASP A 369 -13.34 -12.29 30.64
C ASP A 369 -14.42 -11.31 30.14
N ALA A 370 -14.38 -10.03 30.52
CA ALA A 370 -15.33 -9.04 30.02
C ALA A 370 -14.97 -8.51 28.62
N ARG A 371 -13.67 -8.46 28.26
CA ARG A 371 -13.16 -7.93 26.99
C ARG A 371 -13.04 -9.01 25.91
N LEU A 372 -12.89 -10.27 26.31
CA LEU A 372 -12.94 -11.44 25.43
C LEU A 372 -14.33 -11.69 24.79
N LYS A 373 -15.42 -11.13 25.34
CA LYS A 373 -16.77 -11.28 24.79
C LYS A 373 -16.98 -10.66 23.41
N HIS A 374 -16.09 -9.79 22.96
CA HIS A 374 -16.12 -9.21 21.60
C HIS A 374 -15.14 -9.86 20.62
N VAL A 375 -14.40 -10.89 21.06
CA VAL A 375 -13.51 -11.64 20.19
C VAL A 375 -14.30 -12.81 19.58
N ASN A 376 -14.54 -12.71 18.28
CA ASN A 376 -15.14 -13.69 17.37
C ASN A 376 -16.64 -13.52 17.06
N THR A 377 -16.90 -12.63 16.11
CA THR A 377 -17.84 -12.90 15.01
C THR A 377 -17.22 -12.51 13.66
N TRP A 378 -15.96 -12.87 13.41
CA TRP A 378 -15.53 -13.08 12.01
C TRP A 378 -15.72 -14.57 11.72
N PRO A 379 -16.55 -14.96 10.74
CA PRO A 379 -16.78 -16.37 10.47
C PRO A 379 -15.43 -17.01 10.11
N MET A 380 -15.09 -18.14 10.75
CA MET A 380 -14.05 -19.07 10.29
C MET A 380 -14.49 -19.76 8.99
N SER A 381 -14.98 -18.99 8.01
CA SER A 381 -15.33 -19.51 6.70
C SER A 381 -14.08 -19.50 5.84
N THR A 382 -13.63 -20.70 5.47
CA THR A 382 -12.58 -20.96 4.47
C THR A 382 -12.99 -20.57 3.05
N THR A 383 -14.18 -20.02 2.84
CA THR A 383 -14.58 -19.43 1.56
C THR A 383 -13.87 -18.10 1.37
N GLN A 384 -12.86 -18.08 0.49
CA GLN A 384 -12.36 -16.86 -0.12
C GLN A 384 -13.56 -15.99 -0.53
N PRO A 385 -13.63 -14.72 -0.11
CA PRO A 385 -14.55 -13.77 -0.72
C PRO A 385 -14.25 -13.78 -2.22
N THR A 386 -15.28 -14.01 -3.04
CA THR A 386 -15.17 -13.99 -4.51
C THR A 386 -14.82 -12.59 -5.05
N ALA A 387 -14.83 -11.56 -4.19
CA ALA A 387 -14.34 -10.21 -4.46
C ALA A 387 -13.05 -9.94 -3.69
N GLU A 388 -12.03 -9.38 -4.35
CA GLU A 388 -10.83 -8.92 -3.66
C GLU A 388 -11.20 -7.85 -2.61
N PRO A 389 -10.72 -7.95 -1.37
CA PRO A 389 -10.97 -6.93 -0.36
C PRO A 389 -10.41 -5.57 -0.81
N GLU A 390 -11.09 -4.49 -0.42
CA GLU A 390 -10.63 -3.12 -0.61
C GLU A 390 -9.19 -2.97 -0.12
N PHE A 391 -8.42 -2.07 -0.74
CA PHE A 391 -6.99 -1.91 -0.49
C PHE A 391 -6.64 -1.83 1.01
N ASP A 392 -7.45 -1.11 1.77
CA ASP A 392 -7.23 -0.86 3.21
C ASP A 392 -7.49 -2.10 4.09
N HIS A 393 -8.20 -3.10 3.58
CA HIS A 393 -8.53 -4.32 4.32
C HIS A 393 -7.60 -5.51 4.01
N ARG A 394 -6.75 -5.41 2.97
CA ARG A 394 -5.86 -6.51 2.56
C ARG A 394 -4.84 -6.87 3.64
N LEU A 395 -4.18 -5.87 4.22
CA LEU A 395 -3.13 -6.10 5.21
C LEU A 395 -3.68 -6.73 6.51
N PRO A 396 -4.76 -6.22 7.13
CA PRO A 396 -5.37 -6.88 8.29
C PRO A 396 -5.76 -8.34 8.06
N VAL A 397 -6.33 -8.66 6.89
CA VAL A 397 -6.71 -10.03 6.52
C VAL A 397 -5.49 -10.93 6.43
N GLU A 398 -4.44 -10.50 5.74
CA GLU A 398 -3.20 -11.28 5.61
C GLU A 398 -2.49 -11.45 6.97
N CYS A 399 -2.47 -10.41 7.81
CA CYS A 399 -1.91 -10.48 9.16
C CYS A 399 -2.68 -11.48 10.03
N HIS A 400 -4.02 -11.51 9.93
CA HIS A 400 -4.84 -12.47 10.65
C HIS A 400 -4.57 -13.91 10.19
N ARG A 401 -4.54 -14.14 8.87
CA ARG A 401 -4.20 -15.43 8.28
C ARG A 401 -2.82 -15.92 8.73
N ALA A 402 -1.80 -15.08 8.60
CA ALA A 402 -0.44 -15.41 9.02
C ALA A 402 -0.37 -15.73 10.52
N GLY A 403 -1.10 -14.98 11.36
CA GLY A 403 -1.22 -15.25 12.79
C GLY A 403 -1.83 -16.63 13.10
N LEU A 404 -2.87 -17.02 12.38
CA LEU A 404 -3.49 -18.35 12.50
C LEU A 404 -2.51 -19.47 12.14
N GLU A 405 -1.81 -19.37 11.01
CA GLU A 405 -0.85 -20.38 10.57
C GLU A 405 0.30 -20.56 11.59
N LEU A 406 0.82 -19.45 12.14
CA LEU A 406 1.82 -19.50 13.21
C LEU A 406 1.28 -20.12 14.51
N PHE A 407 0.02 -19.85 14.84
CA PHE A 407 -0.62 -20.42 16.02
C PHE A 407 -0.83 -21.93 15.88
N GLU A 408 -1.33 -22.40 14.73
CA GLU A 408 -1.46 -23.82 14.42
C GLU A 408 -0.10 -24.53 14.50
N LYS A 409 0.96 -23.90 13.97
CA LYS A 409 2.33 -24.41 14.08
C LYS A 409 2.79 -24.52 15.53
N LEU A 410 2.51 -23.52 16.37
CA LEU A 410 2.82 -23.56 17.80
C LEU A 410 2.15 -24.76 18.50
N LEU A 411 0.86 -24.98 18.21
CA LEU A 411 0.11 -26.09 18.80
C LEU A 411 0.64 -27.45 18.33
N ALA A 412 0.95 -27.58 17.04
CA ALA A 412 1.45 -28.82 16.44
C ALA A 412 2.83 -29.23 17.00
N ASP A 413 3.71 -28.26 17.24
CA ASP A 413 5.08 -28.51 17.71
C ASP A 413 5.19 -28.73 19.22
N ASN A 414 4.11 -28.51 19.98
CA ASN A 414 4.06 -28.66 21.43
C ASN A 414 2.88 -29.56 21.83
N PRO A 415 3.09 -30.87 22.03
CA PRO A 415 2.00 -31.83 22.23
C PRO A 415 1.03 -31.51 23.38
N SER A 416 1.49 -30.85 24.45
CA SER A 416 0.61 -30.47 25.57
C SER A 416 -0.37 -29.35 25.22
N LEU A 417 -0.11 -28.60 24.14
CA LEU A 417 -0.97 -27.55 23.60
C LEU A 417 -1.97 -28.07 22.56
N ALA A 418 -1.74 -29.23 21.94
CA ALA A 418 -2.55 -29.74 20.83
C ALA A 418 -4.06 -29.83 21.15
N ARG A 419 -4.42 -30.08 22.41
CA ARG A 419 -5.82 -30.11 22.91
C ARG A 419 -6.57 -28.78 22.78
N PHE A 420 -5.88 -27.66 22.52
CA PHE A 420 -6.48 -26.34 22.37
C PHE A 420 -6.77 -25.96 20.91
N ALA A 421 -6.51 -26.84 19.94
CA ALA A 421 -6.69 -26.58 18.51
C ALA A 421 -8.15 -26.29 18.08
N HIS A 422 -9.15 -26.64 18.90
CA HIS A 422 -10.58 -26.55 18.53
C HIS A 422 -11.39 -25.63 19.47
N GLY A 423 -10.75 -24.61 20.03
CA GLY A 423 -11.46 -23.41 20.49
C GLY A 423 -12.15 -23.50 21.85
N GLN A 424 -11.54 -24.11 22.87
CA GLN A 424 -12.03 -23.97 24.24
C GLN A 424 -10.91 -23.68 25.26
N ALA A 425 -11.16 -22.62 26.05
CA ALA A 425 -10.43 -22.11 27.21
C ALA A 425 -9.14 -21.30 26.95
N THR A 426 -9.32 -19.99 26.71
CA THR A 426 -8.25 -18.96 26.72
C THR A 426 -7.38 -19.06 27.98
N THR A 427 -7.97 -19.18 29.16
CA THR A 427 -7.21 -19.26 30.43
C THR A 427 -6.41 -20.56 30.58
N ALA A 428 -6.92 -21.70 30.09
CA ALA A 428 -6.23 -22.97 30.19
C ALA A 428 -5.03 -23.03 29.23
N LEU A 429 -5.19 -22.52 28.01
CA LEU A 429 -4.10 -22.32 27.07
C LEU A 429 -3.00 -21.42 27.66
N TRP A 430 -3.39 -20.31 28.29
CA TRP A 430 -2.43 -19.38 28.90
C TRP A 430 -1.66 -20.02 30.05
N ASN A 431 -2.35 -20.75 30.93
CA ASN A 431 -1.71 -21.48 32.03
C ASN A 431 -0.70 -22.50 31.51
N GLU A 432 -1.06 -23.26 30.47
CA GLU A 432 -0.18 -24.26 29.88
C GLU A 432 1.05 -23.61 29.22
N LEU A 433 0.86 -22.51 28.48
CA LEU A 433 1.98 -21.73 27.92
C LEU A 433 2.89 -21.15 29.01
N GLU A 434 2.33 -20.57 30.07
CA GLU A 434 3.07 -20.04 31.22
C GLU A 434 3.89 -21.14 31.90
N ALA A 435 3.31 -22.34 32.05
CA ALA A 435 4.01 -23.51 32.60
C ALA A 435 5.15 -24.00 31.71
N LEU A 436 4.93 -24.13 30.39
CA LEU A 436 5.98 -24.51 29.44
C LEU A 436 7.12 -23.48 29.42
N LEU A 437 6.79 -22.19 29.41
CA LEU A 437 7.76 -21.11 29.45
C LEU A 437 8.54 -21.09 30.77
N GLY A 438 7.87 -21.31 31.90
CA GLY A 438 8.51 -21.43 33.20
C GLY A 438 9.51 -22.59 33.24
N ALA A 439 9.11 -23.76 32.73
CA ALA A 439 10.01 -24.92 32.58
C ALA A 439 11.20 -24.63 31.67
N SER A 440 11.02 -23.79 30.64
CA SER A 440 12.10 -23.34 29.74
C SER A 440 13.07 -22.31 30.33
N GLY A 441 12.84 -21.87 31.58
CA GLY A 441 13.66 -20.88 32.29
C GLY A 441 13.18 -19.43 32.17
N VAL A 442 11.97 -19.16 31.65
CA VAL A 442 11.38 -17.81 31.67
C VAL A 442 11.05 -17.42 33.11
N ARG A 443 11.45 -16.20 33.51
CA ARG A 443 11.15 -15.66 34.84
C ARG A 443 9.92 -14.77 34.77
N PHE A 444 8.89 -15.12 35.54
CA PHE A 444 7.70 -14.29 35.71
C PHE A 444 7.78 -13.54 37.03
N LEU A 445 7.74 -12.20 36.96
CA LEU A 445 7.80 -11.32 38.13
C LEU A 445 6.49 -10.55 38.28
N PRO A 446 5.79 -10.67 39.42
CA PRO A 446 4.51 -9.99 39.68
C PRO A 446 4.70 -8.50 40.00
N GLN A 447 5.50 -7.79 39.21
CA GLN A 447 5.88 -6.40 39.42
C GLN A 447 5.40 -5.55 38.24
N SER A 448 4.64 -4.49 38.53
CA SER A 448 4.40 -3.42 37.56
C SER A 448 5.60 -2.48 37.54
N LEU A 449 6.18 -2.24 36.36
CA LEU A 449 7.31 -1.34 36.18
C LEU A 449 6.84 0.06 35.80
N SER A 450 7.35 1.07 36.49
CA SER A 450 7.13 2.45 36.08
C SER A 450 7.86 2.77 34.76
N PRO A 451 7.46 3.83 34.03
CA PRO A 451 8.20 4.29 32.86
C PRO A 451 9.68 4.56 33.13
N ALA A 452 10.03 5.05 34.32
CA ALA A 452 11.40 5.30 34.74
C ALA A 452 12.18 3.98 34.95
N GLN A 453 11.56 2.96 35.55
CA GLN A 453 12.17 1.64 35.71
C GLN A 453 12.35 0.94 34.35
N THR A 454 11.36 1.05 33.48
CA THR A 454 11.42 0.55 32.10
C THR A 454 12.56 1.22 31.32
N ALA A 455 12.72 2.54 31.46
CA ALA A 455 13.82 3.29 30.85
C ALA A 455 15.20 2.94 31.47
N ALA A 456 15.26 2.55 32.74
CA ALA A 456 16.49 2.09 33.37
C ALA A 456 16.89 0.70 32.83
N LEU A 457 15.93 -0.22 32.67
CA LEU A 457 16.17 -1.53 32.07
C LEU A 457 16.62 -1.43 30.61
N SER A 458 16.02 -0.53 29.83
CA SER A 458 16.34 -0.37 28.40
C SER A 458 17.77 0.12 28.12
N ARG A 459 18.47 0.63 29.14
CA ARG A 459 19.91 0.96 29.08
C ARG A 459 20.81 -0.26 29.18
N ARG A 460 20.33 -1.37 29.75
CA ARG A 460 21.12 -2.59 29.98
C ARG A 460 20.88 -3.62 28.89
N HIS A 461 19.64 -3.74 28.44
CA HIS A 461 19.23 -4.74 27.45
C HIS A 461 17.91 -4.35 26.80
N CYS A 462 17.41 -5.20 25.90
CA CYS A 462 16.16 -4.96 25.16
C CYS A 462 14.93 -5.02 26.08
N VAL A 463 14.02 -4.05 25.95
CA VAL A 463 12.73 -4.06 26.65
C VAL A 463 11.58 -4.01 25.64
N VAL A 464 10.66 -4.97 25.75
CA VAL A 464 9.43 -5.03 24.96
C VAL A 464 8.27 -4.63 25.88
N SER A 465 7.60 -3.52 25.61
CA SER A 465 6.41 -3.12 26.34
C SER A 465 5.16 -3.50 25.55
N VAL A 466 4.36 -4.39 26.11
CA VAL A 466 3.01 -4.71 25.63
C VAL A 466 2.06 -3.77 26.38
N LEU A 467 1.49 -2.81 25.66
CA LEU A 467 0.58 -1.81 26.24
C LEU A 467 -0.85 -2.23 25.97
N GLU A 468 -1.67 -2.25 27.02
CA GLU A 468 -3.12 -2.43 26.96
C GLU A 468 -3.77 -1.16 27.53
N GLY A 469 -4.54 -0.41 26.75
CA GLY A 469 -5.16 0.83 27.24
C GLY A 469 -6.16 1.48 26.27
N ASP A 470 -7.18 2.11 26.85
CA ASP A 470 -8.34 2.71 26.15
C ASP A 470 -8.04 4.06 25.45
N ASP A 471 -6.84 4.62 25.64
CA ASP A 471 -6.41 5.93 25.07
C ASP A 471 -5.53 5.83 23.81
N LEU A 472 -5.28 4.61 23.31
CA LEU A 472 -4.53 4.37 22.08
C LEU A 472 -5.35 3.46 21.18
N GLU A 473 -6.28 4.04 20.43
CA GLU A 473 -7.26 3.31 19.59
C GLU A 473 -6.64 2.31 18.57
N GLU A 474 -5.30 2.23 18.39
CA GLU A 474 -4.67 1.41 17.34
C GLU A 474 -3.29 0.78 17.68
N LEU A 475 -2.79 0.84 18.93
CA LEU A 475 -1.40 0.44 19.26
C LEU A 475 -1.30 -0.58 20.39
N SER A 476 -0.81 -1.80 20.09
CA SER A 476 -0.73 -2.89 21.10
C SER A 476 0.69 -3.28 21.54
N ILE A 477 1.75 -3.09 20.75
CA ILE A 477 3.12 -3.47 21.14
C ILE A 477 4.14 -2.35 20.83
N VAL A 478 4.81 -1.87 21.87
CA VAL A 478 5.86 -0.84 21.79
C VAL A 478 7.18 -1.39 22.30
N TYR A 479 8.14 -1.57 21.39
CA TYR A 479 9.52 -1.91 21.75
C TYR A 479 10.33 -0.67 22.09
N ARG A 480 11.13 -0.76 23.16
CA ARG A 480 12.10 0.26 23.58
C ARG A 480 13.44 -0.41 23.90
N CYS A 481 14.47 -0.12 23.10
CA CYS A 481 15.87 -0.22 23.52
C CYS A 481 16.45 1.18 23.54
N ALA A 482 17.48 1.44 24.35
CA ALA A 482 18.06 2.77 24.67
C ALA A 482 18.04 3.81 23.53
N HIS A 483 18.16 3.40 22.26
CA HIS A 483 18.18 4.28 21.09
C HIS A 483 17.22 3.88 19.95
N ASN A 484 16.28 2.95 20.15
CA ASN A 484 15.33 2.51 19.12
C ASN A 484 13.91 2.36 19.70
N ARG A 485 12.94 3.11 19.13
CA ARG A 485 11.50 2.88 19.33
C ARG A 485 10.95 2.17 18.10
N ILE A 486 10.48 0.94 18.26
CA ILE A 486 9.79 0.20 17.20
C ILE A 486 8.36 -0.02 17.68
N VAL A 487 7.39 0.37 16.85
CA VAL A 487 5.98 0.29 17.17
C VAL A 487 5.36 -0.77 16.29
N ALA A 488 5.05 -1.92 16.87
CA ALA A 488 4.18 -2.92 16.25
C ALA A 488 2.76 -2.63 16.74
N GLY A 489 2.10 -1.69 16.08
CA GLY A 489 0.67 -1.44 16.25
C GLY A 489 -0.17 -2.61 15.72
N GLY A 490 -1.31 -2.82 16.34
CA GLY A 490 -2.32 -3.76 15.88
C GLY A 490 -3.64 -3.03 15.85
N THR A 491 -4.24 -2.94 14.67
CA THR A 491 -5.69 -2.72 14.54
C THR A 491 -6.37 -3.85 15.29
N TYR A 492 -7.06 -3.53 16.38
CA TYR A 492 -7.65 -4.44 17.36
C TYR A 492 -8.83 -5.27 16.84
N ALA A 493 -8.90 -5.54 15.54
CA ALA A 493 -10.06 -6.18 14.92
C ALA A 493 -10.03 -7.72 14.99
N ALA A 494 -8.91 -8.36 15.35
CA ALA A 494 -8.82 -9.82 15.25
C ALA A 494 -7.89 -10.52 16.26
N GLY A 495 -8.25 -10.42 17.56
CA GLY A 495 -8.03 -11.49 18.54
C GLY A 495 -6.60 -11.96 18.84
N THR A 496 -6.51 -13.05 19.62
CA THR A 496 -5.28 -13.70 20.08
C THR A 496 -4.36 -14.17 18.93
N THR A 497 -4.86 -14.34 17.71
CA THR A 497 -4.12 -15.00 16.63
C THR A 497 -3.05 -14.13 16.00
N GLN A 498 -3.23 -12.80 15.94
CA GLN A 498 -2.22 -11.89 15.40
C GLN A 498 -1.00 -11.70 16.31
N GLY A 499 -1.09 -12.05 17.60
CA GLY A 499 -0.03 -11.83 18.58
C GLY A 499 1.29 -12.53 18.24
N LEU A 500 1.23 -13.74 17.66
CA LEU A 500 2.42 -14.49 17.23
C LEU A 500 3.12 -13.87 16.01
N LEU A 501 2.35 -13.28 15.08
CA LEU A 501 2.94 -12.55 13.95
C LEU A 501 3.74 -11.36 14.47
N TRP A 502 3.17 -10.57 15.38
CA TRP A 502 3.85 -9.43 15.96
C TRP A 502 5.05 -9.83 16.82
N ALA A 503 4.96 -10.94 17.56
CA ALA A 503 6.10 -11.49 18.30
C ALA A 503 7.23 -11.91 17.37
N SER A 504 6.90 -12.54 16.24
CA SER A 504 7.87 -12.93 15.21
C SER A 504 8.56 -11.70 14.60
N LEU A 505 7.78 -10.67 14.27
CA LEU A 505 8.29 -9.40 13.76
C LEU A 505 9.27 -8.75 14.74
N VAL A 506 8.87 -8.61 16.01
CA VAL A 506 9.69 -8.00 17.06
C VAL A 506 11.00 -8.76 17.24
N GLN A 507 10.94 -10.09 17.30
CA GLN A 507 12.13 -10.94 17.40
C GLN A 507 13.07 -10.72 16.20
N GLU A 508 12.56 -10.71 14.98
CA GLU A 508 13.38 -10.55 13.77
C GLU A 508 14.08 -9.19 13.73
N ILE A 509 13.36 -8.11 14.05
CA ILE A 509 13.96 -6.76 14.07
C ILE A 509 15.05 -6.66 15.15
N ILE A 510 14.86 -7.27 16.32
CA ILE A 510 15.87 -7.26 17.39
C ILE A 510 17.11 -8.04 16.97
N GLN A 511 16.94 -9.21 16.33
CA GLN A 511 18.06 -10.00 15.83
C GLN A 511 18.84 -9.26 14.75
N ALA A 512 18.16 -8.60 13.82
CA ALA A 512 18.82 -7.80 12.78
C ALA A 512 19.64 -6.64 13.37
N LYS A 513 19.22 -6.07 14.51
CA LYS A 513 19.90 -4.94 15.17
C LYS A 513 20.94 -5.36 16.23
N ALA A 514 20.99 -6.62 16.63
CA ALA A 514 21.92 -7.12 17.64
C ALA A 514 23.41 -6.81 17.36
N PRO A 515 23.92 -6.85 16.10
CA PRO A 515 25.31 -6.50 15.81
C PRO A 515 25.66 -5.03 16.11
N MET A 516 24.71 -4.11 15.91
CA MET A 516 24.92 -2.68 16.15
C MET A 516 24.97 -2.34 17.65
N VAL A 517 24.14 -3.00 18.47
CA VAL A 517 24.11 -2.80 19.92
C VAL A 517 25.40 -3.31 20.59
N LEU A 518 25.94 -4.44 20.11
CA LEU A 518 27.22 -4.97 20.57
C LEU A 518 28.41 -4.05 20.22
N ALA A 519 28.39 -3.41 19.05
CA ALA A 519 29.41 -2.45 18.65
C ALA A 519 29.36 -1.13 19.45
N MET A 520 28.18 -0.69 19.88
CA MET A 520 28.00 0.52 20.70
C MET A 520 28.37 0.32 22.17
N ASN A 521 28.16 -0.88 22.73
CA ASN A 521 28.54 -1.20 24.12
C ASN A 521 30.04 -1.53 24.27
N ALA A 522 30.79 -1.59 23.17
CA ALA A 522 32.24 -1.78 23.15
C ALA A 522 33.01 -0.44 23.07
N GLN A 523 32.31 0.70 23.02
CA GLN A 523 32.84 2.06 23.17
C GLN A 523 32.42 2.61 24.53
#